data_AF-A0A383AYH2-F1
#
_entry.id   AF-A0A383AYH2-F1
#
_cell.length_a   1.000
_cell.length_b   1.000
_cell.length_c   1.000
_cell.angle_alpha   90.00
_cell.angle_beta   90.00
_cell.angle_gamma   90.00
#
_symmetry.space_group_name_H-M   'P 1'
#
loop_
_entity.id
_entity.type
_entity.pdbx_description
1 polymer ?
#
loop_
_entity_poly.entity_id
_entity_poly.type
_entity_poly.pdbx_seq_one_letter_code
_entity_poly.pdbx_strand_id
1 'polypeptide(L)'
;MNRFWSSLESHPAFRAALLCLGFLVTGCATAPEETPAEVVEIESQEEPEQAVEAEPRPRPEPEDYPVAPFEGDSLYQLLVAEIAGYRSHYDVALEKYILTAEETRDPGVAGRAVRMALYLKNDDAALRAVKIWTE
;
A
#
# COMPACT_ATOMS: atom_id res chain seq x y z
N MET A 1 -7.85 -54.80 20.43
CA MET A 1 -7.38 -53.65 19.62
C MET A 1 -7.30 -52.34 20.44
N ASN A 2 -7.10 -52.38 21.77
CA ASN A 2 -7.28 -51.19 22.64
C ASN A 2 -6.10 -50.94 23.58
N ARG A 3 -4.88 -51.38 23.23
CA ARG A 3 -3.67 -51.21 24.08
C ARG A 3 -2.61 -50.28 23.49
N PHE A 4 -2.83 -49.75 22.30
CA PHE A 4 -1.88 -48.84 21.65
C PHE A 4 -2.04 -47.39 22.10
N TRP A 5 -3.18 -47.02 22.67
CA TRP A 5 -3.49 -45.62 23.04
C TRP A 5 -2.93 -45.20 24.41
N SER A 6 -2.73 -46.10 25.38
CA SER A 6 -2.34 -45.70 26.74
C SER A 6 -0.84 -45.46 26.93
N SER A 7 0.00 -45.77 25.94
CA SER A 7 1.47 -45.63 26.07
C SER A 7 1.99 -44.28 25.58
N LEU A 8 1.17 -43.47 24.90
CA LEU A 8 1.57 -42.15 24.39
C LEU A 8 1.38 -41.03 25.42
N GLU A 9 0.68 -41.29 26.53
CA GLU A 9 0.27 -40.30 27.54
C GLU A 9 1.20 -40.14 28.75
N SER A 10 2.27 -40.95 28.87
CA SER A 10 3.16 -40.97 30.05
C SER A 10 4.51 -40.28 29.86
N HIS A 11 4.82 -39.74 28.67
CA HIS A 11 6.08 -39.03 28.46
C HIS A 11 5.96 -37.53 28.80
N PRO A 12 6.74 -37.02 29.78
CA PRO A 12 6.64 -35.63 30.24
C PRO A 12 6.99 -34.63 29.13
N ALA A 13 7.85 -35.02 28.18
CA ALA A 13 8.19 -34.24 27.00
C ALA A 13 7.02 -34.09 26.01
N PHE A 14 6.18 -35.11 25.86
CA PHE A 14 4.99 -35.05 25.01
C PHE A 14 3.91 -34.16 25.65
N ARG A 15 3.73 -34.27 26.98
CA ARG A 15 2.85 -33.38 27.75
C ARG A 15 3.29 -31.91 27.70
N ALA A 16 4.59 -31.65 27.79
CA ALA A 16 5.15 -30.29 27.67
C ALA A 16 4.97 -29.72 26.25
N ALA A 17 5.23 -30.53 25.20
CA ALA A 17 5.02 -30.11 23.82
C ALA A 17 3.55 -29.83 23.49
N LEU A 18 2.62 -30.63 24.03
CA LEU A 18 1.17 -30.44 23.85
C LEU A 18 0.66 -29.20 24.62
N LEU A 19 1.23 -28.91 25.80
CA LEU A 19 0.94 -27.67 26.55
C LEU A 19 1.48 -26.40 25.85
N CYS A 20 2.68 -26.45 25.27
CA CYS A 20 3.23 -25.34 24.50
C CYS A 20 2.45 -25.08 23.20
N LEU A 21 1.99 -26.14 22.52
CA LEU A 21 1.15 -26.01 21.32
C LEU A 21 -0.25 -25.45 21.66
N GLY A 22 -0.81 -25.80 22.83
CA GLY A 22 -2.08 -25.25 23.31
C GLY A 22 -2.00 -23.75 23.63
N PHE A 23 -0.87 -23.27 24.17
CA PHE A 23 -0.66 -21.85 24.49
C PHE A 23 -0.58 -20.95 23.24
N LEU A 24 -0.18 -21.52 22.09
CA LEU A 24 -0.13 -20.81 20.81
C LEU A 24 -1.52 -20.64 20.16
N VAL A 25 -2.53 -21.41 20.57
CA VAL A 25 -3.88 -21.41 19.96
C VAL A 25 -4.88 -20.56 20.76
N THR A 26 -4.57 -20.16 21.99
CA THR A 26 -5.33 -19.13 22.72
C THR A 26 -5.00 -17.73 22.21
N GLY A 27 -5.31 -17.47 20.94
CA GLY A 27 -5.48 -16.13 20.42
C GLY A 27 -6.84 -15.59 20.89
N CYS A 28 -6.83 -14.49 21.64
CA CYS A 28 -8.03 -13.76 21.99
C CYS A 28 -8.63 -13.10 20.75
N ALA A 29 -9.75 -13.63 20.23
CA ALA A 29 -10.69 -12.81 19.48
C ALA A 29 -11.57 -12.07 20.51
N THR A 30 -11.03 -10.98 21.08
CA THR A 30 -11.88 -10.00 21.76
C THR A 30 -12.33 -9.01 20.68
N ALA A 31 -13.57 -9.15 20.23
CA ALA A 31 -14.23 -8.12 19.46
C ALA A 31 -14.67 -7.03 20.47
N PRO A 32 -14.39 -5.74 20.23
CA PRO A 32 -15.02 -4.69 21.00
C PRO A 32 -16.53 -4.76 20.74
N GLU A 33 -17.30 -4.83 21.81
CA GLU A 33 -18.74 -4.62 21.77
C GLU A 33 -18.96 -3.15 21.35
N GLU A 34 -19.59 -2.93 20.19
CA GLU A 34 -20.06 -1.62 19.77
C GLU A 34 -21.09 -1.14 20.80
N THR A 35 -20.59 -0.41 21.79
CA THR A 35 -21.43 0.44 22.63
C THR A 35 -21.98 1.52 21.69
N PRO A 36 -23.31 1.75 21.65
CA PRO A 36 -23.87 2.79 20.81
C PRO A 36 -23.12 4.10 21.05
N ALA A 37 -22.64 4.69 19.96
CA ALA A 37 -21.85 5.90 19.96
C ALA A 37 -22.50 6.99 20.83
N GLU A 38 -21.99 7.14 22.06
CA GLU A 38 -22.11 8.38 22.80
C GLU A 38 -21.23 9.38 22.05
N VAL A 39 -21.89 10.36 21.44
CA VAL A 39 -21.26 11.47 20.74
C VAL A 39 -20.40 12.21 21.75
N VAL A 40 -19.10 11.91 21.77
CA VAL A 40 -18.12 12.77 22.42
C VAL A 40 -18.07 14.03 21.59
N GLU A 41 -18.72 15.07 22.09
CA GLU A 41 -18.56 16.45 21.65
C GLU A 41 -17.08 16.80 21.80
N ILE A 42 -16.38 16.82 20.66
CA ILE A 42 -14.99 17.28 20.60
C ILE A 42 -15.06 18.78 20.82
N GLU A 43 -14.81 19.19 22.07
CA GLU A 43 -14.60 20.57 22.46
C GLU A 43 -13.38 21.09 21.70
N SER A 44 -13.65 22.06 20.82
CA SER A 44 -12.68 22.77 20.00
C SER A 44 -11.58 23.37 20.87
N GLN A 45 -10.41 22.75 20.87
CA GLN A 45 -9.20 23.38 21.38
C GLN A 45 -8.55 24.21 20.27
N GLU A 46 -8.34 25.46 20.64
CA GLU A 46 -7.83 26.60 19.89
C GLU A 46 -6.43 26.36 19.29
N GLU A 47 -6.38 26.54 17.97
CA GLU A 47 -5.30 26.91 17.06
C GLU A 47 -3.90 27.30 17.63
N PRO A 48 -2.79 26.74 17.07
CA PRO A 48 -1.58 27.52 16.89
C PRO A 48 -1.71 28.35 15.60
N GLU A 49 -2.00 29.62 15.82
CA GLU A 49 -2.07 30.70 14.86
C GLU A 49 -0.75 30.83 14.09
N GLN A 50 -0.75 30.33 12.85
CA GLN A 50 -0.16 30.94 11.64
C GLN A 50 -0.33 29.97 10.47
N ALA A 51 -1.59 29.64 10.17
CA ALA A 51 -1.95 29.23 8.83
C ALA A 51 -1.93 30.50 7.98
N VAL A 52 -0.94 30.63 7.09
CA VAL A 52 -1.11 31.50 5.93
C VAL A 52 -2.38 31.00 5.26
N GLU A 53 -3.43 31.81 5.30
CA GLU A 53 -4.69 31.56 4.59
C GLU A 53 -4.33 31.45 3.11
N ALA A 54 -4.10 30.20 2.68
CA ALA A 54 -3.87 29.90 1.29
C ALA A 54 -5.20 30.14 0.60
N GLU A 55 -5.28 31.28 -0.10
CA GLU A 55 -6.34 31.58 -1.08
C GLU A 55 -6.77 30.27 -1.76
N PRO A 56 -8.08 29.95 -1.78
CA PRO A 56 -8.55 28.70 -2.31
C PRO A 56 -8.10 28.58 -3.76
N ARG A 57 -7.21 27.60 -4.03
CA ARG A 57 -6.78 27.32 -5.40
C ARG A 57 -8.04 26.99 -6.22
N PRO A 58 -8.23 27.65 -7.37
CA PRO A 58 -9.38 27.37 -8.21
C PRO A 58 -9.42 25.87 -8.54
N ARG A 59 -10.61 25.27 -8.40
CA ARG A 59 -10.81 23.87 -8.80
C ARG A 59 -10.64 23.79 -10.31
N PRO A 60 -9.79 22.89 -10.82
CA PRO A 60 -9.63 22.73 -12.25
C PRO A 60 -10.96 22.32 -12.89
N GLU A 61 -11.29 22.96 -14.01
CA GLU A 61 -12.47 22.67 -14.82
C GLU A 61 -12.20 21.46 -15.73
N PRO A 62 -13.22 20.78 -16.27
CA PRO A 62 -13.01 19.63 -17.16
C PRO A 62 -12.09 19.93 -18.35
N GLU A 63 -12.04 21.19 -18.78
CA GLU A 63 -11.21 21.71 -19.86
C GLU A 63 -9.72 21.70 -19.52
N ASP A 64 -9.37 21.73 -18.23
CA ASP A 64 -7.99 21.61 -17.73
C ASP A 64 -7.45 20.18 -17.82
N TYR A 65 -8.32 19.19 -18.14
CA TYR A 65 -7.98 17.78 -18.31
C TYR A 65 -8.29 17.33 -19.74
N PRO A 66 -7.49 17.75 -20.74
CA PRO A 66 -7.71 17.34 -22.12
C PRO A 66 -7.69 15.81 -22.22
N VAL A 67 -8.77 15.24 -22.77
CA VAL A 67 -8.88 13.80 -22.98
C VAL A 67 -8.01 13.41 -24.18
N ALA A 68 -6.90 12.73 -23.90
CA ALA A 68 -6.03 12.15 -24.92
C ALA A 68 -6.23 10.63 -25.00
N PRO A 69 -6.18 10.03 -26.21
CA PRO A 69 -6.13 8.58 -26.33
C PRO A 69 -4.80 8.05 -25.80
N PHE A 70 -4.80 6.83 -25.26
CA PHE A 70 -3.58 6.11 -24.96
C PHE A 70 -2.86 5.75 -26.26
N GLU A 71 -1.57 6.05 -26.33
CA GLU A 71 -0.74 5.72 -27.49
C GLU A 71 -0.25 4.27 -27.44
N GLY A 72 -0.30 3.57 -28.58
CA GLY A 72 0.21 2.20 -28.71
C GLY A 72 -0.25 1.26 -27.59
N ASP A 73 0.72 0.63 -26.92
CA ASP A 73 0.49 -0.31 -25.83
C ASP A 73 0.54 0.36 -24.44
N SER A 74 0.60 1.70 -24.34
CA SER A 74 0.80 2.42 -23.07
C SER A 74 -0.23 2.02 -22.00
N LEU A 75 -1.51 1.93 -22.36
CA LEU A 75 -2.55 1.48 -21.44
C LEU A 75 -2.30 0.06 -20.91
N TYR A 76 -1.88 -0.86 -21.79
CA TYR A 76 -1.55 -2.21 -21.40
C TYR A 76 -0.34 -2.23 -20.45
N GLN A 77 0.73 -1.49 -20.75
CA GLN A 77 1.91 -1.42 -19.88
C GLN A 77 1.57 -0.85 -18.49
N LEU A 78 0.73 0.19 -18.42
CA LEU A 78 0.27 0.77 -17.15
C LEU A 78 -0.53 -0.22 -16.31
N LEU A 79 -1.41 -1.01 -16.94
CA LEU A 79 -2.17 -2.04 -16.24
C LEU A 79 -1.27 -3.17 -15.73
N VAL A 80 -0.28 -3.59 -16.53
CA VAL A 80 0.73 -4.56 -16.09
C VAL A 80 1.50 -4.00 -14.89
N ALA A 81 1.91 -2.73 -14.94
CA ALA A 81 2.63 -2.09 -13.85
C ALA A 81 1.83 -2.08 -12.54
N GLU A 82 0.55 -1.69 -12.62
CA GLU A 82 -0.33 -1.59 -11.45
C GLU A 82 -0.61 -2.96 -10.83
N ILE A 83 -0.92 -3.98 -11.65
CA ILE A 83 -1.17 -5.34 -11.15
C ILE A 83 0.12 -5.93 -10.55
N ALA A 84 1.27 -5.73 -11.19
CA ALA A 84 2.55 -6.15 -10.65
C ALA A 84 2.82 -5.50 -9.28
N GLY A 85 2.56 -4.20 -9.15
CA GLY A 85 2.67 -3.46 -7.89
C GLY A 85 1.77 -4.02 -6.79
N TYR A 86 0.50 -4.30 -7.09
CA TYR A 86 -0.43 -4.92 -6.14
C TYR A 86 0.02 -6.32 -5.69
N ARG A 87 0.75 -7.05 -6.54
CA ARG A 87 1.28 -8.38 -6.24
C ARG A 87 2.70 -8.35 -5.67
N SER A 88 3.20 -7.17 -5.30
CA SER A 88 4.56 -6.97 -4.79
C SER A 88 5.69 -7.33 -5.77
N HIS A 89 5.40 -7.40 -7.07
CA HIS A 89 6.39 -7.50 -8.15
C HIS A 89 6.85 -6.08 -8.54
N TYR A 90 7.54 -5.40 -7.61
CA TYR A 90 7.86 -3.98 -7.73
C TYR A 90 8.93 -3.68 -8.78
N ASP A 91 9.81 -4.64 -9.06
CA ASP A 91 10.79 -4.59 -10.15
C ASP A 91 10.09 -4.47 -11.51
N VAL A 92 9.13 -5.36 -11.78
CA VAL A 92 8.30 -5.32 -13.00
C VAL A 92 7.47 -4.05 -13.04
N ALA A 93 6.85 -3.66 -11.90
CA ALA A 93 6.06 -2.44 -11.83
C ALA A 93 6.89 -1.20 -12.19
N LEU A 94 8.07 -1.05 -11.60
CA LEU A 94 8.96 0.08 -11.85
C LEU A 94 9.44 0.10 -13.31
N GLU A 95 9.84 -1.05 -13.86
CA GLU A 95 10.26 -1.16 -15.26
C GLU A 95 9.17 -0.65 -16.20
N LYS A 96 7.92 -1.11 -16.01
CA LYS A 96 6.79 -0.73 -16.85
C LYS A 96 6.39 0.74 -16.70
N TYR A 97 6.44 1.30 -15.50
CA TYR A 97 6.20 2.73 -15.31
C TYR A 97 7.28 3.59 -15.96
N ILE A 98 8.58 3.24 -15.84
CA ILE A 98 9.64 4.01 -16.49
C ILE A 98 9.54 3.93 -18.01
N LEU A 99 9.35 2.72 -18.56
CA LEU A 99 9.16 2.54 -20.00
C LEU A 99 8.03 3.44 -20.51
N THR A 100 6.87 3.37 -19.86
CA THR A 100 5.71 4.15 -20.29
C THR A 100 5.96 5.65 -20.13
N ALA A 101 6.57 6.10 -19.03
CA ALA A 101 6.91 7.50 -18.81
C ALA A 101 7.87 8.05 -19.88
N GLU A 102 8.86 7.26 -20.30
CA GLU A 102 9.82 7.64 -21.34
C GLU A 102 9.18 7.71 -22.74
N GLU A 103 8.23 6.82 -23.03
CA GLU A 103 7.50 6.77 -24.29
C GLU A 103 6.46 7.89 -24.40
N THR A 104 5.61 8.06 -23.38
CA THR A 104 4.48 9.00 -23.45
C THR A 104 4.84 10.42 -23.00
N ARG A 105 5.96 10.58 -22.27
CA ARG A 105 6.32 11.82 -21.57
C ARG A 105 5.22 12.35 -20.66
N ASP A 106 4.36 11.47 -20.15
CA ASP A 106 3.28 11.86 -19.25
C ASP A 106 3.85 12.15 -17.84
N PRO A 107 3.71 13.38 -17.32
CA PRO A 107 4.26 13.76 -16.01
C PRO A 107 3.56 13.03 -14.85
N GLY A 108 2.30 12.61 -15.00
CA GLY A 108 1.59 11.80 -14.02
C GLY A 108 2.13 10.38 -13.92
N VAL A 109 2.41 9.74 -15.07
CA VAL A 109 3.08 8.43 -15.11
C VAL A 109 4.50 8.53 -14.55
N ALA A 110 5.24 9.57 -14.93
CA ALA A 110 6.58 9.84 -14.40
C ALA A 110 6.57 10.03 -12.87
N GLY A 111 5.65 10.83 -12.33
CA GLY A 111 5.51 11.01 -10.88
C GLY A 111 5.20 9.71 -10.11
N ARG A 112 4.39 8.82 -10.72
CA ARG A 112 4.14 7.47 -10.18
C ARG A 112 5.42 6.62 -10.17
N ALA A 113 6.21 6.67 -11.26
CA ALA A 113 7.49 5.99 -11.38
C ALA A 113 8.50 6.48 -10.32
N VAL A 114 8.61 7.79 -10.11
CA VAL A 114 9.49 8.40 -9.08
C VAL A 114 9.16 7.84 -7.70
N ARG A 115 7.88 7.84 -7.32
CA ARG A 115 7.47 7.35 -5.99
C ARG A 115 7.83 5.87 -5.79
N MET A 116 7.64 5.04 -6.81
CA MET A 116 8.03 3.63 -6.77
C MET A 116 9.56 3.45 -6.71
N ALA A 117 10.30 4.21 -7.52
CA ALA A 117 11.77 4.16 -7.54
C ALA A 117 12.37 4.53 -6.18
N LEU A 118 11.85 5.59 -5.55
CA LEU A 118 12.27 6.01 -4.21
C LEU A 118 11.93 4.96 -3.14
N TYR A 119 10.75 4.35 -3.21
CA TYR A 119 10.39 3.24 -2.33
C TYR A 119 11.38 2.08 -2.44
N LEU A 120 11.83 1.76 -3.66
CA LEU A 120 12.82 0.73 -3.94
C LEU A 120 14.27 1.17 -3.75
N LYS A 121 14.52 2.43 -3.38
CA LYS A 121 15.86 3.04 -3.28
C LYS A 121 16.68 2.92 -4.56
N ASN A 122 16.00 3.03 -5.71
CA ASN A 122 16.63 3.04 -7.02
C ASN A 122 16.81 4.49 -7.48
N ASP A 123 17.90 5.11 -7.05
CA ASP A 123 18.17 6.54 -7.28
C ASP A 123 18.34 6.87 -8.77
N ASP A 124 18.93 5.97 -9.55
CA ASP A 124 19.09 6.14 -11.00
C ASP A 124 17.74 6.20 -11.72
N ALA A 125 16.84 5.27 -11.36
CA ALA A 125 15.48 5.23 -11.88
C ALA A 125 14.68 6.47 -11.45
N ALA A 126 14.81 6.87 -10.18
CA ALA A 126 14.17 8.08 -9.67
C ALA A 126 14.64 9.32 -10.44
N LEU A 127 15.95 9.48 -10.66
CA LEU A 127 16.49 10.62 -11.40
C LEU A 127 16.00 10.68 -12.84
N ARG A 128 15.92 9.54 -13.54
CA ARG A 128 15.37 9.50 -14.90
C ARG A 128 13.91 9.92 -14.94
N ALA A 129 13.08 9.37 -14.04
CA ALA A 129 11.66 9.68 -13.99
C ALA A 129 11.39 11.12 -13.52
N VAL A 130 12.17 11.66 -12.56
CA VAL A 130 12.01 13.05 -12.09
C VAL A 130 12.22 14.04 -13.23
N LYS A 131 13.19 13.80 -14.12
CA LYS A 131 13.43 14.70 -15.26
C LYS A 131 12.17 14.88 -16.10
N ILE A 132 11.51 13.76 -16.44
CA ILE A 132 10.24 13.77 -17.20
C ILE A 132 9.12 14.41 -16.38
N TRP A 133 9.07 14.15 -15.07
CA TRP A 133 8.03 14.72 -14.20
C TRP A 133 8.10 16.25 -14.08
N THR A 134 9.29 16.83 -14.24
CA THR A 134 9.53 18.28 -14.11
C THR A 134 9.64 19.03 -15.44
N GLU A 135 9.53 18.33 -16.58
CA GLU A 135 9.44 18.94 -17.91
C GLU A 135 8.12 19.71 -18.08
#